data_AF-A0A2D5KGK5-F1
#
_entry.id   AF-A0A2D5KGK5-F1
#
_cell.length_a   1.000
_cell.length_b   1.000
_cell.length_c   1.000
_cell.angle_alpha   90.00
_cell.angle_beta   90.00
_cell.angle_gamma   90.00
#
_symmetry.space_group_name_H-M   'P 1'
#
loop_
_entity.id
_entity.type
_entity.pdbx_description
1 polymer ?
#
loop_
_entity_poly.entity_id
_entity_poly.type
_entity_poly.pdbx_seq_one_letter_code
_entity_poly.pdbx_strand_id
1 'polypeptide(L)' 'MTRKDFIEAVESLRTDYNKNPEIWENKTINDFLEAIARYTDDIQGYYDNTGQNVDANKPDWKIFIDILKGASIYE' A
#
# COMPACT_ATOMS: atom_id res chain seq x y z
N MET A 1 11.86 6.24 -4.51
CA MET A 1 11.55 4.81 -4.33
C MET A 1 11.92 4.08 -5.61
N THR A 2 12.77 3.06 -5.53
CA THR A 2 13.07 2.15 -6.64
C THR A 2 12.13 0.95 -6.62
N ARG A 3 12.13 0.13 -7.69
CA ARG A 3 11.41 -1.16 -7.69
C ARG A 3 11.87 -2.08 -6.56
N LYS A 4 13.16 -2.05 -6.20
CA LYS A 4 13.71 -2.87 -5.13
C LYS A 4 13.22 -2.39 -3.76
N ASP A 5 13.24 -1.08 -3.52
CA ASP A 5 12.70 -0.49 -2.29
C ASP A 5 11.23 -0.88 -2.09
N PHE A 6 10.45 -0.90 -3.17
CA PHE A 6 9.05 -1.34 -3.15
C PHE A 6 8.91 -2.82 -2.76
N ILE A 7 9.73 -3.72 -3.34
CA ILE A 7 9.72 -5.15 -2.99
C ILE A 7 10.08 -5.35 -1.51
N GLU A 8 11.11 -4.66 -1.02
CA GLU A 8 11.53 -4.75 0.38
C GLU A 8 10.44 -4.25 1.35
N ALA A 9 9.69 -3.21 0.96
CA ALA A 9 8.54 -2.74 1.72
C ALA A 9 7.40 -3.77 1.76
N VAL A 10 7.06 -4.37 0.61
CA VAL A 10 6.01 -5.42 0.53
C VAL A 10 6.39 -6.66 1.34
N GLU A 11 7.63 -7.13 1.23
CA GLU A 11 8.09 -8.29 2.03
C GLU A 11 8.16 -7.98 3.53
N SER A 12 8.45 -6.74 3.92
CA SER A 12 8.37 -6.32 5.33
C SER A 12 6.92 -6.36 5.84
N LEU A 13 5.96 -5.84 5.07
CA LEU A 13 4.53 -5.90 5.42
C LEU A 13 4.05 -7.36 5.55
N ARG A 14 4.41 -8.21 4.58
CA ARG A 14 4.09 -9.65 4.61
C ARG A 14 4.73 -10.34 5.82
N THR A 15 5.96 -10.02 6.15
CA THR A 15 6.67 -10.59 7.32
C THR A 15 5.98 -10.16 8.61
N ASP A 16 5.57 -8.90 8.73
CA ASP A 16 4.86 -8.40 9.91
C ASP A 16 3.48 -9.07 10.05
N TYR A 17 2.70 -9.15 8.97
CA TYR A 17 1.42 -9.87 8.98
C TYR A 17 1.58 -11.33 9.41
N ASN A 18 2.60 -12.04 8.92
CA ASN A 18 2.85 -13.44 9.31
C ASN A 18 3.24 -13.61 10.78
N LYS A 19 3.90 -12.60 11.38
CA LYS A 19 4.33 -12.64 12.78
C LYS A 19 3.24 -12.19 13.73
N ASN A 20 2.42 -11.23 13.33
CA ASN A 20 1.46 -10.52 14.17
C ASN A 20 0.05 -10.42 13.53
N PRO A 21 -0.53 -11.52 12.99
CA PRO A 21 -1.79 -11.45 12.22
C PRO A 21 -2.98 -10.94 13.04
N GLU A 22 -2.95 -11.06 14.37
CA GLU A 22 -3.97 -10.57 15.27
C GLU A 22 -4.04 -9.04 15.34
N ILE A 23 -2.91 -8.35 15.14
CA ILE A 23 -2.80 -6.89 15.22
C ILE A 23 -3.38 -6.20 13.97
N TRP A 24 -3.29 -6.86 12.82
CA TRP A 24 -3.77 -6.33 11.56
C TRP A 24 -5.30 -6.29 11.52
N GLU A 25 -5.92 -5.14 11.28
CA GLU A 25 -7.39 -5.06 11.17
C GLU A 25 -7.91 -5.81 9.93
N ASN A 26 -7.17 -5.76 8.83
CA ASN A 26 -7.52 -6.40 7.56
C ASN A 26 -7.24 -7.90 7.62
N LYS A 27 -8.29 -8.72 7.77
CA LYS A 27 -8.16 -10.18 7.93
C LYS A 27 -8.21 -10.95 6.62
N THR A 28 -8.72 -10.33 5.56
CA THR A 28 -8.81 -10.92 4.23
C THR A 28 -8.19 -10.02 3.17
N ILE A 29 -7.90 -10.58 1.99
CA ILE A 29 -7.45 -9.79 0.84
C ILE A 29 -8.50 -8.75 0.43
N ASN A 30 -9.79 -9.06 0.58
CA ASN A 30 -10.87 -8.12 0.28
C ASN A 30 -10.82 -6.91 1.22
N ASP A 31 -10.69 -7.15 2.54
CA ASP A 31 -10.59 -6.07 3.54
C ASP A 31 -9.35 -5.21 3.29
N PHE A 32 -8.24 -5.84 2.89
CA PHE A 32 -6.99 -5.12 2.61
C PHE A 32 -7.10 -4.24 1.37
N LEU A 33 -7.69 -4.74 0.28
CA LEU A 33 -7.92 -3.97 -0.94
C LEU A 33 -8.90 -2.80 -0.71
N GLU A 34 -9.96 -3.00 0.09
CA GLU A 34 -10.87 -1.93 0.50
C GLU A 34 -10.12 -0.84 1.27
N ALA A 35 -9.30 -1.22 2.25
CA ALA A 35 -8.56 -0.25 3.05
C ALA A 35 -7.50 0.50 2.23
N ILE A 36 -6.82 -0.15 1.28
CA ILE A 36 -5.94 0.53 0.34
C ILE A 36 -6.71 1.61 -0.43
N ALA A 37 -7.88 1.29 -0.98
CA ALA A 37 -8.66 2.24 -1.75
C ALA A 37 -9.09 3.45 -0.90
N ARG A 38 -9.64 3.19 0.30
CA ARG A 38 -10.10 4.25 1.21
C ARG A 38 -8.95 5.13 1.69
N TYR A 39 -7.85 4.53 2.14
CA TYR A 39 -6.72 5.30 2.64
C TYR A 39 -6.00 6.09 1.53
N THR A 40 -5.97 5.56 0.29
CA THR A 40 -5.41 6.29 -0.86
C THR A 40 -6.23 7.54 -1.20
N ASP A 41 -7.56 7.50 -1.04
CA ASP A 41 -8.43 8.68 -1.23
C ASP A 41 -8.16 9.76 -0.17
N ASP A 42 -7.91 9.33 1.09
CA ASP A 42 -7.71 10.24 2.23
C ASP A 42 -6.25 10.72 2.41
N ILE A 43 -5.26 10.13 1.73
CA ILE A 43 -3.82 10.29 2.05
C ILE A 43 -3.32 11.74 1.92
N GLN A 44 -3.89 12.54 1.02
CA GLN A 44 -3.50 13.96 0.91
C GLN A 44 -3.79 14.70 2.21
N GLY A 45 -4.93 14.43 2.86
CA GLY A 45 -5.28 15.00 4.15
C GLY A 45 -4.28 14.63 5.24
N TYR A 46 -3.75 13.40 5.23
CA TYR A 46 -2.68 13.00 6.14
C TYR A 46 -1.40 13.84 5.93
N TYR A 47 -0.97 14.06 4.68
CA TYR A 47 0.21 14.88 4.39
C TYR A 47 0.02 16.33 4.82
N ASP A 48 -1.13 16.92 4.50
CA ASP A 48 -1.45 18.31 4.86
C ASP A 48 -1.48 18.47 6.40
N ASN A 49 -2.16 17.57 7.11
CA ASN A 49 -2.31 17.61 8.56
C ASN A 49 -0.98 17.42 9.31
N THR A 50 -0.01 16.74 8.69
CA THR A 50 1.32 16.50 9.28
C THR A 50 2.39 17.45 8.75
N GLY A 51 2.01 18.45 7.95
CA GLY A 51 2.93 19.43 7.38
C GLY A 51 3.93 18.84 6.40
N GLN A 52 3.63 17.68 5.83
CA GLN A 52 4.45 17.04 4.80
C GLN A 52 4.21 17.77 3.48
N ASN A 53 5.27 18.32 2.89
CA ASN A 53 5.20 18.98 1.57
C ASN A 53 5.17 17.92 0.44
N VAL A 54 4.13 17.08 0.43
CA VAL A 54 3.95 15.95 -0.49
C VAL A 54 2.63 16.12 -1.25
N ASP A 55 2.68 15.93 -2.56
CA ASP A 55 1.52 15.98 -3.46
C ASP A 55 1.15 14.56 -3.89
N ALA A 56 0.05 14.04 -3.36
CA ALA A 56 -0.45 12.69 -3.61
C ALA A 56 -0.92 12.48 -5.06
N ASN A 57 -1.06 13.55 -5.87
CA ASN A 57 -1.37 13.44 -7.29
C ASN A 57 -0.14 13.20 -8.17
N LYS A 58 1.08 13.32 -7.61
CA LYS A 58 2.35 13.05 -8.31
C LYS A 58 3.02 11.71 -7.98
N PRO A 59 2.41 10.55 -8.24
CA PRO A 59 3.16 9.30 -8.14
C PRO A 59 3.10 8.47 -9.41
N ASP A 60 3.91 7.42 -9.41
CA ASP A 60 3.89 6.38 -10.43
C ASP A 60 2.73 5.39 -10.19
N TRP A 61 1.50 5.88 -10.01
CA TRP A 61 0.29 5.06 -9.77
C TRP A 61 0.13 3.94 -10.78
N LYS A 62 0.52 4.20 -12.05
CA LYS A 62 0.46 3.21 -13.13
C LYS A 62 1.30 1.98 -12.82
N ILE A 63 2.52 2.17 -12.29
CA ILE A 63 3.42 1.07 -11.92
C ILE A 63 2.78 0.24 -10.81
N PHE A 64 2.23 0.89 -9.78
CA PHE A 64 1.58 0.20 -8.67
C PHE A 64 0.37 -0.63 -9.13
N ILE A 65 -0.50 -0.06 -9.96
CA ILE A 65 -1.65 -0.78 -10.54
C ILE A 65 -1.19 -1.94 -11.42
N ASP A 66 -0.14 -1.78 -12.22
CA ASP A 66 0.38 -2.85 -13.08
C ASP A 66 0.93 -4.01 -12.24
N ILE A 67 1.58 -3.71 -11.12
CA ILE A 67 2.03 -4.74 -10.17
C ILE A 67 0.84 -5.47 -9.56
N LEU A 68 -0.17 -4.76 -9.06
CA LEU A 68 -1.38 -5.38 -8.48
C LEU A 68 -2.12 -6.25 -9.51
N LYS A 69 -2.21 -5.80 -10.76
CA LYS A 69 -2.79 -6.59 -11.86
C LYS A 69 -1.95 -7.80 -12.23
N GLY A 70 -0.63 -7.67 -12.20
CA GLY A 70 0.28 -8.80 -12.40
C GLY A 70 0.08 -9.87 -11.32
N ALA A 71 0.08 -9.45 -10.05
CA ALA A 71 -0.08 -10.32 -8.88
C ALA A 71 -1.49 -10.94 -8.73
N SER A 72 -2.52 -10.34 -9.34
CA SER A 72 -3.86 -10.95 -9.34
C SER A 72 -4.02 -12.08 -10.35
N ILE A 73 -3.10 -12.21 -11.31
CA ILE A 73 -3.11 -13.22 -12.37
C ILE A 73 -1.98 -14.24 -12.18
N TYR A 74 -0.81 -13.76 -11.77
CA TYR A 74 0.41 -14.54 -11.50
C TYR A 74 0.68 -14.62 -9.98
N GLU A 75 1.91 -14.92 -9.58
CA GLU A 75 2.36 -15.06 -8.17
C GLU A 75 1.71 -14.09 -7.16
#